data_AF-A0A7Y2UU19-F1
#
_entry.id   AF-A0A7Y2UU19-F1
#
_cell.length_a   1.000
_cell.length_b   1.000
_cell.length_c   1.000
_cell.angle_alpha   90.00
_cell.angle_beta   90.00
_cell.angle_gamma   90.00
#
_symmetry.space_group_name_H-M   'P 1'
#
loop_
_entity.id
_entity.type
_entity.pdbx_description
1 polymer ?
#
loop_
_entity_poly.entity_id
_entity_poly.type
_entity_poly.pdbx_seq_one_letter_code
_entity_poly.pdbx_strand_id
1 'polypeptide(L)'
;MTKFLSGAAVCAISFAFVSEAAATEWNVSVWGKRRAFTEHVEKIAELVSEKTGGEFTMNVSYGGLSKNRENLDGISIGAFEMAQFCAGYHADKNRVVTVLELPFLGVENLEQERAVSRAVYAHPAAAEEMAQWNAKLLMTSPMPQYNLVGTGEPRTTLEDFKGMRVRATGGLGKAFEAVGAVPTSVTATEAYQAMESGVVDTVAFAQHA
;
A
#
# COMPACT_ATOMS: atom_id res chain seq x y z
N MET A 1 -14.15 -81.65 -3.72
CA MET A 1 -15.23 -80.65 -3.75
C MET A 1 -14.97 -79.67 -2.61
N THR A 2 -14.01 -78.75 -2.74
CA THR A 2 -14.26 -77.34 -3.14
C THR A 2 -15.57 -76.79 -2.59
N LYS A 3 -15.49 -75.79 -1.68
CA LYS A 3 -16.08 -74.45 -1.88
C LYS A 3 -15.76 -73.52 -0.69
N PHE A 4 -14.83 -72.61 -0.97
CA PHE A 4 -14.81 -71.17 -0.62
C PHE A 4 -14.75 -70.69 0.83
N LEU A 5 -13.55 -70.19 1.18
CA LEU A 5 -13.34 -68.89 1.82
C LEU A 5 -14.40 -67.86 1.40
N SER A 6 -14.97 -67.11 2.35
CA SER A 6 -15.36 -65.69 2.23
C SER A 6 -16.18 -65.26 3.44
N GLY A 7 -15.68 -64.28 4.20
CA GLY A 7 -16.42 -63.71 5.34
C GLY A 7 -15.69 -62.57 6.05
N ALA A 8 -15.09 -61.68 5.24
CA ALA A 8 -14.59 -60.34 5.54
C ALA A 8 -14.31 -59.97 7.02
N ALA A 9 -13.03 -59.89 7.36
CA ALA A 9 -12.52 -59.02 8.39
C ALA A 9 -12.98 -57.58 8.08
N VAL A 10 -13.86 -57.04 8.93
CA VAL A 10 -14.21 -55.62 8.94
C VAL A 10 -12.98 -54.87 9.45
N CYS A 11 -12.04 -54.58 8.55
CA CYS A 11 -11.07 -53.52 8.76
C CYS A 11 -11.86 -52.22 8.78
N ALA A 12 -12.22 -51.78 9.98
CA ALA A 12 -12.65 -50.41 10.22
C ALA A 12 -11.47 -49.49 9.86
N ILE A 13 -11.41 -49.09 8.59
CA ILE A 13 -10.58 -47.98 8.14
C ILE A 13 -11.19 -46.76 8.82
N SER A 14 -10.66 -46.46 10.00
CA SER A 14 -10.84 -45.17 10.64
C SER A 14 -10.10 -44.18 9.76
N PHE A 15 -10.77 -43.63 8.75
CA PHE A 15 -10.33 -42.42 8.09
C PHE A 15 -10.40 -41.32 9.15
N ALA A 16 -9.31 -41.18 9.92
CA ALA A 16 -9.01 -39.92 10.54
C ALA A 16 -8.84 -38.94 9.36
N PHE A 17 -9.89 -38.18 9.08
CA PHE A 17 -9.75 -36.92 8.38
C PHE A 17 -8.86 -36.05 9.28
N VAL A 18 -7.54 -36.21 9.13
CA VAL A 18 -6.64 -35.11 9.40
C VAL A 18 -7.06 -34.08 8.38
N SER A 19 -7.90 -33.12 8.80
CA SER A 19 -7.99 -31.87 8.08
C SER A 19 -6.59 -31.30 8.13
N GLU A 20 -5.82 -31.52 7.08
CA GLU A 20 -4.64 -30.72 6.81
C GLU A 20 -5.20 -29.30 6.72
N ALA A 21 -5.02 -28.52 7.79
CA ALA A 21 -5.40 -27.13 7.80
C ALA A 21 -4.63 -26.51 6.64
N ALA A 22 -5.32 -26.23 5.53
CA ALA A 22 -4.68 -25.66 4.37
C ALA A 22 -3.96 -24.40 4.85
N ALA A 23 -2.64 -24.36 4.64
CA ALA A 23 -1.85 -23.19 4.99
C ALA A 23 -2.53 -21.97 4.35
N THR A 24 -2.83 -20.96 5.17
CA THR A 24 -3.43 -19.73 4.68
C THR A 24 -2.38 -18.99 3.87
N GLU A 25 -2.67 -18.71 2.60
CA GLU A 25 -1.78 -17.92 1.76
C GLU A 25 -2.49 -16.63 1.36
N TRP A 26 -1.86 -15.48 1.63
CA TRP A 26 -2.34 -14.18 1.17
C TRP A 26 -1.52 -13.68 0.00
N ASN A 27 -2.20 -13.24 -1.06
CA ASN A 27 -1.59 -12.46 -2.12
C ASN A 27 -1.49 -11.00 -1.68
N VAL A 28 -0.31 -10.40 -1.89
CA VAL A 28 -0.01 -9.04 -1.43
C VAL A 28 0.38 -8.17 -2.62
N SER A 29 -0.43 -7.15 -2.92
CA SER A 29 -0.18 -6.23 -4.02
C SER A 29 0.67 -5.03 -3.58
N VAL A 30 1.86 -4.90 -4.19
CA VAL A 30 2.73 -3.72 -4.10
C VAL A 30 3.14 -3.27 -5.52
N TRP A 31 3.92 -2.19 -5.67
CA TRP A 31 4.31 -1.67 -7.00
C TRP A 31 5.78 -1.26 -7.12
N GLY A 32 6.24 -1.17 -8.36
CA GLY A 32 7.62 -0.84 -8.71
C GLY A 32 8.57 -2.00 -8.41
N LYS A 33 9.83 -1.69 -8.13
CA LYS A 33 10.82 -2.70 -7.68
C LYS A 33 10.92 -2.69 -6.15
N ARG A 34 11.30 -3.84 -5.58
CA ARG A 34 11.65 -3.98 -4.16
C ARG A 34 12.71 -2.95 -3.76
N ARG A 35 12.42 -2.22 -2.70
CA ARG A 35 13.25 -1.12 -2.17
C ARG A 35 12.86 -0.84 -0.72
N ALA A 36 13.54 0.09 -0.04
CA ALA A 36 13.30 0.40 1.37
C ALA A 36 11.81 0.62 1.70
N PHE A 37 11.07 1.29 0.81
CA PHE A 37 9.63 1.51 0.92
C PHE A 37 8.78 0.24 1.00
N THR A 38 9.24 -0.92 0.50
CA THR A 38 8.47 -2.19 0.53
C THR A 38 9.03 -3.22 1.52
N GLU A 39 10.23 -3.00 2.10
CA GLU A 39 10.88 -3.96 3.00
C GLU A 39 10.04 -4.28 4.25
N HIS A 40 9.21 -3.35 4.71
CA HIS A 40 8.33 -3.60 5.84
C HIS A 40 7.24 -4.64 5.53
N VAL A 41 6.79 -4.73 4.27
CA VAL A 41 5.81 -5.74 3.83
C VAL A 41 6.48 -7.12 3.78
N GLU A 42 7.71 -7.17 3.26
CA GLU A 42 8.54 -8.38 3.27
C GLU A 42 8.81 -8.86 4.70
N LYS A 43 9.08 -7.93 5.62
CA LYS A 43 9.29 -8.27 7.02
C LYS A 43 8.02 -8.80 7.69
N ILE A 44 6.85 -8.31 7.32
CA ILE A 44 5.57 -8.88 7.78
C ILE A 44 5.43 -10.31 7.24
N ALA A 45 5.68 -10.55 5.95
CA ALA A 45 5.59 -11.87 5.36
C ALA A 45 6.50 -12.90 6.04
N GLU A 46 7.76 -12.51 6.32
CA GLU A 46 8.72 -13.33 7.08
C GLU A 46 8.20 -13.64 8.49
N LEU A 47 7.82 -12.61 9.24
CA LEU A 47 7.42 -12.75 10.65
C LEU A 47 6.10 -13.51 10.83
N VAL A 48 5.15 -13.36 9.90
CA VAL A 48 3.90 -14.12 9.94
C VAL A 48 4.20 -15.60 9.76
N SER A 49 4.95 -15.96 8.72
CA SER A 49 5.35 -17.36 8.48
C SER A 49 6.12 -17.95 9.66
N GLU A 50 7.10 -17.23 10.22
CA GLU A 50 7.87 -17.68 11.39
C GLU A 50 6.95 -17.92 12.60
N LYS A 51 6.07 -16.95 12.92
CA LYS A 51 5.22 -17.01 14.10
C LYS A 51 4.09 -18.02 14.01
N THR A 52 3.69 -18.40 12.80
CA THR A 52 2.68 -19.43 12.56
C THR A 52 3.29 -20.78 12.18
N GLY A 53 4.62 -20.94 12.24
CA GLY A 53 5.28 -22.18 11.82
C GLY A 53 5.00 -22.57 10.36
N GLY A 54 4.78 -21.59 9.49
CA GLY A 54 4.43 -21.79 8.08
C GLY A 54 2.94 -21.98 7.78
N GLU A 55 2.06 -22.02 8.78
CA GLU A 55 0.60 -22.14 8.55
C GLU A 55 -0.03 -20.90 7.89
N PHE A 56 0.65 -19.75 7.92
CA PHE A 56 0.26 -18.55 7.20
C PHE A 56 1.46 -17.99 6.44
N THR A 57 1.34 -17.92 5.10
CA THR A 57 2.33 -17.32 4.21
C THR A 57 1.76 -16.12 3.44
N MET A 58 2.64 -15.27 2.94
CA MET A 58 2.28 -14.09 2.14
C MET A 58 3.11 -14.06 0.87
N ASN A 59 2.45 -13.99 -0.28
CA ASN A 59 3.06 -13.90 -1.60
C ASN A 59 3.05 -12.45 -2.09
N VAL A 60 4.20 -11.79 -2.03
CA VAL A 60 4.35 -10.37 -2.38
C VAL A 60 4.58 -10.19 -3.88
N SER A 61 3.63 -9.54 -4.56
CA SER A 61 3.67 -9.27 -5.99
C SER A 61 3.91 -7.80 -6.29
N TYR A 62 4.97 -7.54 -7.06
CA TYR A 62 5.41 -6.21 -7.46
C TYR A 62 4.79 -5.81 -8.81
N GLY A 63 3.57 -5.28 -8.78
CA GLY A 63 2.84 -4.79 -9.96
C GLY A 63 2.15 -5.87 -10.79
N GLY A 64 2.19 -7.13 -10.37
CA GLY A 64 1.56 -8.24 -11.10
C GLY A 64 0.07 -8.44 -10.80
N LEU A 65 -0.42 -7.94 -9.65
CA LEU A 65 -1.81 -8.16 -9.19
C LEU A 65 -2.76 -7.02 -9.52
N SER A 66 -2.29 -5.77 -9.54
CA SER A 66 -3.11 -4.60 -9.85
C SER A 66 -2.24 -3.43 -10.29
N LYS A 67 -2.84 -2.43 -10.94
CA LYS A 67 -2.19 -1.14 -11.15
C LYS A 67 -2.16 -0.35 -9.84
N ASN A 68 -1.27 0.64 -9.75
CA ASN A 68 -1.06 1.46 -8.54
C ASN A 68 -2.32 2.18 -8.01
N ARG A 69 -3.35 2.38 -8.85
CA ARG A 69 -4.63 3.00 -8.46
C ARG A 69 -5.73 1.97 -8.18
N GLU A 70 -5.46 0.69 -8.32
CA GLU A 70 -6.48 -0.37 -8.23
C GLU A 70 -6.24 -1.28 -7.01
N ASN A 71 -5.28 -0.93 -6.13
CA ASN A 71 -4.93 -1.74 -4.96
C ASN A 71 -6.13 -1.97 -4.01
N LEU A 72 -6.87 -0.90 -3.68
CA LEU A 72 -8.03 -1.01 -2.79
C LEU A 72 -9.25 -1.62 -3.50
N ASP A 73 -9.45 -1.31 -4.78
CA ASP A 73 -10.49 -1.94 -5.59
C ASP A 73 -10.29 -3.47 -5.68
N GLY A 74 -9.05 -3.92 -5.82
CA GLY A 74 -8.69 -5.33 -5.83
C GLY A 74 -8.99 -6.05 -4.52
N ILE A 75 -8.73 -5.41 -3.38
CA ILE A 75 -9.16 -5.93 -2.06
C ILE A 75 -10.69 -5.98 -1.98
N SER A 76 -11.37 -4.92 -2.43
CA SER A 76 -12.83 -4.81 -2.34
C SER A 76 -13.57 -5.93 -3.07
N ILE A 77 -13.01 -6.45 -4.17
CA ILE A 77 -13.58 -7.56 -4.93
C ILE A 77 -13.01 -8.93 -4.57
N GLY A 78 -12.07 -8.99 -3.61
CA GLY A 78 -11.42 -10.24 -3.18
C GLY A 78 -10.42 -10.82 -4.19
N ALA A 79 -9.78 -9.97 -5.01
CA ALA A 79 -8.74 -10.43 -5.94
C ALA A 79 -7.40 -10.76 -5.24
N PHE A 80 -7.15 -10.13 -4.09
CA PHE A 80 -6.01 -10.39 -3.20
C PHE A 80 -6.32 -9.83 -1.80
N GLU A 81 -5.64 -10.33 -0.77
CA GLU A 81 -6.03 -10.12 0.62
C GLU A 81 -5.34 -8.91 1.27
N MET A 82 -4.19 -8.48 0.74
CA MET A 82 -3.47 -7.32 1.24
C MET A 82 -2.92 -6.48 0.10
N ALA A 83 -2.82 -5.18 0.32
CA ALA A 83 -2.02 -4.30 -0.52
C ALA A 83 -1.39 -3.18 0.29
N GLN A 84 -0.23 -2.73 -0.18
CA GLN A 84 0.20 -1.37 0.08
C GLN A 84 -0.60 -0.45 -0.85
N PHE A 85 -0.91 0.80 -0.46
CA PHE A 85 -1.59 1.77 -1.32
C PHE A 85 -1.15 3.20 -0.99
N CYS A 86 -1.24 4.12 -1.96
CA CYS A 86 -1.08 5.55 -1.71
C CYS A 86 -2.45 6.18 -1.48
N ALA A 87 -2.68 6.75 -0.28
CA ALA A 87 -3.97 7.34 0.06
C ALA A 87 -4.38 8.48 -0.90
N GLY A 88 -3.44 9.36 -1.23
CA GLY A 88 -3.65 10.51 -2.12
C GLY A 88 -3.97 10.20 -3.59
N TYR A 89 -3.94 8.94 -4.03
CA TYR A 89 -4.43 8.58 -5.37
C TYR A 89 -5.96 8.62 -5.48
N HIS A 90 -6.67 8.47 -4.36
CA HIS A 90 -8.13 8.57 -4.27
C HIS A 90 -8.51 9.45 -3.08
N ALA A 91 -8.02 10.70 -3.06
CA ALA A 91 -8.23 11.60 -1.92
C ALA A 91 -9.72 11.88 -1.62
N ASP A 92 -10.60 11.73 -2.60
CA ASP A 92 -12.05 11.83 -2.48
C ASP A 92 -12.69 10.63 -1.74
N LYS A 93 -12.04 9.46 -1.80
CA LYS A 93 -12.47 8.21 -1.15
C LYS A 93 -11.69 7.89 0.15
N ASN A 94 -10.44 8.37 0.26
CA ASN A 94 -9.53 8.16 1.40
C ASN A 94 -9.31 9.47 2.20
N ARG A 95 -10.40 10.14 2.57
CA ARG A 95 -10.41 11.48 3.19
C ARG A 95 -9.75 11.49 4.57
N VAL A 96 -9.99 10.48 5.39
CA VAL A 96 -9.46 10.40 6.76
C VAL A 96 -7.97 10.11 6.70
N VAL A 97 -7.55 9.13 5.91
CA VAL A 97 -6.13 8.72 5.86
C VAL A 97 -5.26 9.80 5.21
N THR A 98 -5.79 10.57 4.26
CA THR A 98 -5.04 11.68 3.61
C THR A 98 -4.74 12.85 4.55
N VAL A 99 -5.26 12.89 5.78
CA VAL A 99 -4.84 13.87 6.79
C VAL A 99 -3.34 13.80 7.08
N LEU A 100 -2.75 12.61 6.97
CA LEU A 100 -1.31 12.37 7.16
C LEU A 100 -0.46 12.93 6.00
N GLU A 101 -1.08 13.36 4.90
CA GLU A 101 -0.41 13.96 3.74
C GLU A 101 -0.43 15.49 3.79
N LEU A 102 -0.93 16.10 4.87
CA LEU A 102 -0.91 17.54 5.05
C LEU A 102 0.53 18.03 5.21
N PRO A 103 0.90 19.16 4.57
CA PRO A 103 2.23 19.71 4.74
C PRO A 103 2.39 20.28 6.17
N PHE A 104 3.62 20.26 6.68
CA PHE A 104 4.00 20.91 7.94
C PHE A 104 3.29 20.38 9.20
N LEU A 105 2.87 19.10 9.22
CA LEU A 105 2.27 18.45 10.40
C LEU A 105 3.16 18.38 11.65
N GLY A 106 4.46 18.70 11.53
CA GLY A 106 5.40 18.66 12.66
C GLY A 106 5.84 17.24 13.04
N VAL A 107 5.88 16.32 12.08
CA VAL A 107 6.40 14.96 12.26
C VAL A 107 7.90 14.97 11.93
N GLU A 108 8.74 14.81 12.94
CA GLU A 108 10.20 15.02 12.85
C GLU A 108 10.98 13.70 12.81
N ASN A 109 10.40 12.62 13.32
CA ASN A 109 11.08 11.33 13.45
C ASN A 109 10.11 10.15 13.31
N LEU A 110 10.68 8.95 13.19
CA LEU A 110 9.93 7.71 13.00
C LEU A 110 8.99 7.38 14.17
N GLU A 111 9.35 7.72 15.41
CA GLU A 111 8.48 7.46 16.56
C GLU A 111 7.21 8.30 16.49
N GLN A 112 7.35 9.59 16.15
CA GLN A 112 6.22 10.49 15.93
C GLN A 112 5.38 10.05 14.72
N GLU A 113 6.00 9.66 13.61
CA GLU A 113 5.31 9.15 12.42
C GLU A 113 4.45 7.93 12.75
N ARG A 114 5.02 6.97 13.49
CA ARG A 114 4.27 5.80 13.96
C ARG A 114 3.16 6.17 14.92
N ALA A 115 3.38 7.11 15.84
CA ALA A 115 2.38 7.54 16.82
C ALA A 115 1.17 8.20 16.14
N VAL A 116 1.42 9.17 15.24
CA VAL A 116 0.33 9.88 14.53
C VAL A 116 -0.43 8.95 13.60
N SER A 117 0.27 8.09 12.84
CA SER A 117 -0.37 7.13 11.95
C SER A 117 -1.25 6.15 12.73
N ARG A 118 -0.77 5.63 13.87
CA ARG A 118 -1.59 4.76 14.73
C ARG A 118 -2.82 5.48 15.30
N ALA A 119 -2.69 6.75 15.69
CA ALA A 119 -3.81 7.53 16.19
C ALA A 119 -4.88 7.73 15.11
N VAL A 120 -4.48 8.06 13.88
CA VAL A 120 -5.39 8.19 12.73
C VAL A 120 -6.05 6.85 12.40
N TYR A 121 -5.27 5.76 12.33
CA TYR A 121 -5.78 4.44 11.93
C TYR A 121 -6.71 3.82 12.98
N ALA A 122 -6.53 4.16 14.26
CA ALA A 122 -7.42 3.72 15.34
C ALA A 122 -8.71 4.54 15.43
N HIS A 123 -8.83 5.67 14.71
CA HIS A 123 -10.01 6.50 14.74
C HIS A 123 -11.19 5.80 14.04
N PRO A 124 -12.42 5.80 14.61
CA PRO A 124 -13.58 5.13 14.01
C PRO A 124 -13.85 5.54 12.56
N ALA A 125 -13.64 6.82 12.23
CA ALA A 125 -13.80 7.32 10.87
C ALA A 125 -12.85 6.65 9.86
N ALA A 126 -11.63 6.25 10.27
CA ALA A 126 -10.71 5.54 9.39
C ALA A 126 -11.20 4.10 9.15
N ALA A 127 -11.78 3.45 10.16
CA ALA A 127 -12.38 2.12 9.99
C ALA A 127 -13.62 2.16 9.10
N GLU A 128 -14.49 3.16 9.28
CA GLU A 128 -15.66 3.40 8.43
C GLU A 128 -15.25 3.68 6.98
N GLU A 129 -14.24 4.53 6.78
CA GLU A 129 -13.70 4.82 5.45
C GLU A 129 -13.14 3.56 4.79
N MET A 130 -12.39 2.72 5.50
CA MET A 130 -11.80 1.51 4.92
C MET A 130 -12.82 0.39 4.68
N ALA A 131 -13.96 0.40 5.39
CA ALA A 131 -15.04 -0.55 5.16
C ALA A 131 -15.63 -0.46 3.75
N GLN A 132 -15.61 0.73 3.11
CA GLN A 132 -16.06 0.90 1.73
C GLN A 132 -15.23 0.05 0.74
N TRP A 133 -14.00 -0.29 1.13
CA TRP A 133 -13.03 -1.08 0.36
C TRP A 133 -12.95 -2.53 0.81
N ASN A 134 -13.79 -2.96 1.77
CA ASN A 134 -13.63 -4.23 2.49
C ASN A 134 -12.21 -4.40 3.09
N ALA A 135 -11.61 -3.31 3.56
CA ALA A 135 -10.22 -3.27 3.99
C ALA A 135 -10.07 -2.81 5.45
N LYS A 136 -8.89 -3.08 6.02
CA LYS A 136 -8.45 -2.56 7.32
C LYS A 136 -7.02 -2.05 7.23
N LEU A 137 -6.76 -0.90 7.82
CA LEU A 137 -5.40 -0.36 7.95
C LEU A 137 -4.61 -1.19 8.96
N LEU A 138 -3.47 -1.71 8.52
CA LEU A 138 -2.58 -2.53 9.35
C LEU A 138 -1.41 -1.72 9.90
N MET A 139 -0.66 -1.08 9.01
CA MET A 139 0.59 -0.40 9.34
C MET A 139 0.85 0.74 8.37
N THR A 140 1.51 1.80 8.84
CA THR A 140 2.01 2.88 7.98
C THR A 140 3.27 2.44 7.25
N SER A 141 3.42 2.91 6.01
CA SER A 141 4.67 2.78 5.29
C SER A 141 5.55 3.98 5.64
N PRO A 142 6.68 3.80 6.33
CA PRO A 142 7.56 4.91 6.67
C PRO A 142 8.10 5.53 5.38
N MET A 143 7.83 6.82 5.21
CA MET A 143 8.27 7.61 4.06
C MET A 143 9.24 8.69 4.54
N PRO A 144 10.35 8.93 3.83
CA PRO A 144 11.16 10.10 4.09
C PRO A 144 10.40 11.36 3.67
N GLN A 145 10.87 12.51 4.15
CA GLN A 145 10.34 13.79 3.75
C GLN A 145 10.37 13.95 2.22
N TYR A 146 9.27 14.46 1.65
CA TYR A 146 9.18 14.73 0.23
C TYR A 146 10.03 15.95 -0.10
N ASN A 147 10.84 15.82 -1.16
CA ASN A 147 11.63 16.91 -1.72
C ASN A 147 11.08 17.29 -3.09
N LEU A 148 11.41 18.50 -3.54
CA LEU A 148 11.07 18.96 -4.88
C LEU A 148 12.22 18.63 -5.83
N VAL A 149 11.86 18.06 -6.98
CA VAL A 149 12.81 17.72 -8.05
C VAL A 149 12.23 18.24 -9.34
N GLY A 150 12.99 19.04 -10.06
CA GLY A 150 12.56 19.59 -11.34
C GLY A 150 13.73 19.73 -12.28
N THR A 151 13.43 20.19 -13.49
CA THR A 151 14.43 20.54 -14.50
C THR A 151 14.61 22.06 -14.56
N GLY A 152 15.80 22.51 -14.96
CA GLY A 152 16.14 23.92 -15.07
C GLY A 152 16.50 24.58 -13.74
N GLU A 153 16.24 25.88 -13.63
CA GLU A 153 16.70 26.69 -12.49
C GLU A 153 16.03 26.31 -11.16
N PRO A 154 16.77 26.33 -10.03
CA PRO A 154 16.18 26.13 -8.71
C PRO A 154 15.06 27.14 -8.42
N ARG A 155 13.98 26.64 -7.82
CA ARG A 155 12.86 27.46 -7.35
C ARG A 155 13.13 27.81 -5.90
N THR A 156 13.26 29.09 -5.59
CA THR A 156 13.74 29.56 -4.29
C THR A 156 12.72 30.41 -3.54
N THR A 157 11.66 30.85 -4.22
CA THR A 157 10.57 31.66 -3.67
C THR A 157 9.21 31.00 -3.91
N LEU A 158 8.18 31.45 -3.19
CA LEU A 158 6.82 30.93 -3.41
C LEU A 158 6.26 31.41 -4.75
N GLU A 159 6.63 32.62 -5.16
CA GLU A 159 6.23 33.26 -6.41
C GLU A 159 6.69 32.45 -7.63
N ASP A 160 7.83 31.77 -7.52
CA ASP A 160 8.36 30.89 -8.57
C ASP A 160 7.38 29.76 -8.93
N PHE A 161 6.48 29.38 -8.03
CA PHE A 161 5.47 28.33 -8.24
C PHE A 161 4.22 28.78 -8.99
N LYS A 162 4.03 30.08 -9.20
CA LYS A 162 2.85 30.57 -9.91
C LYS A 162 2.79 30.07 -11.36
N GLY A 163 1.73 29.34 -11.69
CA GLY A 163 1.52 28.72 -13.00
C GLY A 163 2.35 27.45 -13.25
N MET A 164 3.17 27.02 -12.30
CA MET A 164 4.04 25.86 -12.45
C MET A 164 3.26 24.56 -12.39
N ARG A 165 3.55 23.62 -13.28
CA ARG A 165 2.90 22.30 -13.25
C ARG A 165 3.66 21.40 -12.31
N VAL A 166 3.05 21.04 -11.19
CA VAL A 166 3.73 20.28 -10.12
C VAL A 166 3.06 18.93 -9.96
N ARG A 167 3.82 17.84 -10.05
CA ARG A 167 3.33 16.55 -9.60
C ARG A 167 3.25 16.57 -8.08
N ALA A 168 2.03 16.56 -7.56
CA ALA A 168 1.73 16.46 -6.14
C ALA A 168 0.37 15.77 -5.95
N THR A 169 0.19 15.12 -4.81
CA THR A 169 -1.02 14.36 -4.47
C THR A 169 -1.59 14.84 -3.13
N GLY A 170 -2.88 14.58 -2.90
CA GLY A 170 -3.55 14.85 -1.63
C GLY A 170 -3.34 16.25 -1.07
N GLY A 171 -2.98 16.34 0.21
CA GLY A 171 -2.76 17.60 0.93
C GLY A 171 -1.67 18.47 0.31
N LEU A 172 -0.61 17.85 -0.22
CA LEU A 172 0.48 18.57 -0.87
C LEU A 172 0.05 19.24 -2.18
N GLY A 173 -0.85 18.61 -2.94
CA GLY A 173 -1.44 19.22 -4.14
C GLY A 173 -2.18 20.51 -3.81
N LYS A 174 -2.99 20.51 -2.76
CA LYS A 174 -3.72 21.69 -2.27
C LYS A 174 -2.77 22.80 -1.80
N ALA A 175 -1.63 22.44 -1.21
CA ALA A 175 -0.62 23.40 -0.78
C ALA A 175 0.02 24.12 -1.97
N PHE A 176 0.32 23.39 -3.05
CA PHE A 176 0.83 23.98 -4.28
C PHE A 176 -0.20 24.86 -4.98
N GLU A 177 -1.46 24.44 -5.02
CA GLU A 177 -2.56 25.26 -5.54
C GLU A 177 -2.69 26.59 -4.79
N ALA A 178 -2.54 26.58 -3.47
CA ALA A 178 -2.61 27.79 -2.63
C ALA A 178 -1.54 28.84 -2.95
N VAL A 179 -0.40 28.44 -3.54
CA VAL A 179 0.67 29.35 -4.00
C VAL A 179 0.61 29.62 -5.51
N GLY A 180 -0.47 29.20 -6.17
CA GLY A 180 -0.75 29.48 -7.57
C GLY A 180 -0.14 28.48 -8.57
N ALA A 181 0.41 27.36 -8.10
CA ALA A 181 0.82 26.27 -8.99
C ALA A 181 -0.38 25.48 -9.52
N VAL A 182 -0.13 24.66 -10.54
CA VAL A 182 -1.09 23.76 -11.19
C VAL A 182 -0.72 22.32 -10.82
N PRO A 183 -1.30 21.74 -9.76
CA PRO A 183 -0.97 20.39 -9.34
C PRO A 183 -1.54 19.34 -10.31
N THR A 184 -0.72 18.35 -10.68
CA THR A 184 -1.12 17.20 -11.50
C THR A 184 -0.92 15.90 -10.72
N SER A 185 -1.98 15.13 -10.54
CA SER A 185 -1.91 13.83 -9.86
C SER A 185 -1.49 12.72 -10.84
N VAL A 186 -0.23 12.31 -10.77
CA VAL A 186 0.29 11.10 -11.43
C VAL A 186 0.89 10.13 -10.42
N THR A 187 0.85 8.84 -10.73
CA THR A 187 1.40 7.82 -9.83
C THR A 187 2.92 7.92 -9.74
N ALA A 188 3.49 7.34 -8.70
CA ALA A 188 4.92 7.37 -8.46
C ALA A 188 5.73 6.76 -9.62
N THR A 189 5.21 5.69 -10.24
CA THR A 189 5.87 5.03 -11.38
C THR A 189 5.78 5.85 -12.67
N GLU A 190 4.83 6.78 -12.77
CA GLU A 190 4.64 7.66 -13.93
C GLU A 190 5.41 8.99 -13.78
N ALA A 191 5.96 9.30 -12.60
CA ALA A 191 6.56 10.59 -12.30
C ALA A 191 7.74 10.92 -13.22
N TYR A 192 8.61 9.94 -13.51
CA TYR A 192 9.74 10.14 -14.43
C TYR A 192 9.25 10.51 -15.83
N GLN A 193 8.33 9.72 -16.39
CA GLN A 193 7.78 9.95 -17.73
C GLN A 193 7.01 11.29 -17.80
N ALA A 194 6.27 11.65 -16.76
CA ALA A 194 5.56 12.91 -16.68
C ALA A 194 6.52 14.11 -16.71
N MET A 195 7.68 14.00 -16.06
CA MET A 195 8.72 15.03 -16.09
C MET A 195 9.46 15.05 -17.43
N GLU A 196 9.83 13.88 -17.97
CA GLU A 196 10.55 13.75 -19.25
C GLU A 196 9.73 14.28 -20.45
N SER A 197 8.43 13.96 -20.48
CA SER A 197 7.51 14.46 -21.51
C SER A 197 7.10 15.93 -21.31
N GLY A 198 7.51 16.55 -20.20
CA GLY A 198 7.13 17.90 -19.85
C GLY A 198 5.65 18.06 -19.57
N VAL A 199 4.95 17.03 -19.08
CA VAL A 199 3.59 17.16 -18.51
C VAL A 199 3.64 17.91 -17.18
N VAL A 200 4.72 17.73 -16.41
CA VAL A 200 5.02 18.46 -15.18
C VAL A 200 6.43 19.05 -15.24
N ASP A 201 6.62 20.21 -14.62
CA ASP A 201 7.91 20.91 -14.53
C ASP A 201 8.72 20.45 -13.30
N THR A 202 8.01 20.01 -12.27
CA THR A 202 8.58 19.60 -10.98
C THR A 202 7.74 18.49 -10.37
N VAL A 203 8.38 17.60 -9.62
CA VAL A 203 7.75 16.54 -8.85
C VAL A 203 8.06 16.72 -7.37
N ALA A 204 7.01 16.61 -6.54
CA ALA A 204 7.18 16.36 -5.12
C ALA A 204 7.30 14.86 -4.88
N PHE A 205 8.46 14.43 -4.39
CA PHE A 205 8.82 13.02 -4.34
C PHE A 205 9.76 12.66 -3.18
N ALA A 206 9.56 11.48 -2.63
CA ALA A 206 10.44 10.86 -1.65
C ALA A 206 11.54 10.05 -2.39
N GLN A 207 12.66 10.70 -2.73
CA GLN A 207 13.70 10.10 -3.59
C GLN A 207 14.39 8.86 -2.99
N HIS A 208 14.35 8.71 -1.67
CA HIS A 208 15.02 7.62 -0.94
C HIS A 208 14.06 6.54 -0.43
N ALA A 209 12.79 6.60 -0.85
CA ALA A 209 11.77 5.60 -0.52
C ALA A 209 11.89 4.36 -1.41
#